data_AF-A0A101JFP4-F1
#
_entry.id   AF-A0A101JFP4-F1
#
_cell.length_a   1.000
_cell.length_b   1.000
_cell.length_c   1.000
_cell.angle_alpha   90.00
_cell.angle_beta   90.00
_cell.angle_gamma   90.00
#
_symmetry.space_group_name_H-M   'P 1'
#
loop_
_entity.id
_entity.type
_entity.pdbx_description
1 polymer ?
#
loop_
_entity_poly.entity_id
_entity_poly.type
_entity_poly.pdbx_seq_one_letter_code
_entity_poly.pdbx_strand_id
1 'polypeptide(L)'
;MVQQAIEVSAPLHTVYEQLAAFENYPRFMTGVRQVTTIGADQTHWIMDVDGKRREFDAQIIERSPDERVSWSTMEGPLLAETLTLRPMGETKTQIVAQLEADIAFLMPSDRHGQESLNRRLKADLTTFKGLIESGVLGGRPMPTGASTKLFPTPASSLFGRGADFASPASVAARAHKHPPATQATPPSLGSPESAPHPGAGWDTGAVAGSARMGGHTTAGDIWGSGMINEEGRGNG
;
A
#
# COMPACT_ATOMS: atom_id res chain seq x y z
N MET A 1 -7.11 -13.58 6.87
CA MET A 1 -8.07 -13.12 5.86
C MET A 1 -9.48 -13.22 6.41
N VAL A 2 -10.30 -12.20 6.20
CA VAL A 2 -11.76 -12.22 6.37
C VAL A 2 -12.43 -11.76 5.08
N GLN A 3 -13.67 -12.19 4.83
CA GLN A 3 -14.46 -11.76 3.68
C GLN A 3 -15.86 -11.33 4.13
N GLN A 4 -16.40 -10.28 3.53
CA GLN A 4 -17.78 -9.85 3.66
C GLN A 4 -18.39 -9.53 2.30
N ALA A 5 -19.70 -9.59 2.18
CA ALA A 5 -20.43 -9.18 0.99
C ALA A 5 -21.68 -8.39 1.38
N ILE A 6 -21.95 -7.32 0.63
CA ILE A 6 -23.14 -6.48 0.79
C ILE A 6 -23.76 -6.14 -0.56
N GLU A 7 -25.02 -5.74 -0.55
CA GLU A 7 -25.73 -5.20 -1.70
C GLU A 7 -26.01 -3.71 -1.47
N VAL A 8 -25.73 -2.87 -2.47
CA VAL A 8 -25.96 -1.43 -2.48
C VAL A 8 -26.94 -1.09 -3.60
N SER A 9 -27.99 -0.35 -3.28
CA SER A 9 -28.98 0.20 -4.21
C SER A 9 -28.44 1.45 -4.90
N ALA A 10 -27.37 1.27 -5.68
CA ALA A 10 -26.80 2.28 -6.56
C ALA A 10 -26.19 1.63 -7.81
N PRO A 11 -26.00 2.40 -8.91
CA PRO A 11 -25.42 1.89 -10.15
C PRO A 11 -23.95 1.53 -9.95
N LEU A 12 -23.49 0.51 -10.66
CA LEU A 12 -22.14 -0.07 -10.55
C LEU A 12 -21.04 1.01 -10.59
N HIS A 13 -21.12 1.89 -11.58
CA HIS A 13 -20.17 2.97 -11.79
C HIS A 13 -20.12 3.98 -10.62
N THR A 14 -21.29 4.38 -10.09
CA THR A 14 -21.35 5.28 -8.92
C THR A 14 -20.73 4.64 -7.67
N VAL A 15 -20.89 3.32 -7.51
CA VAL A 15 -20.26 2.58 -6.40
C VAL A 15 -18.75 2.49 -6.61
N TYR A 16 -18.29 2.19 -7.83
CA TYR A 16 -16.87 2.11 -8.18
C TYR A 16 -16.14 3.43 -7.91
N GLU A 17 -16.64 4.55 -8.44
CA GLU A 17 -16.01 5.87 -8.29
C GLU A 17 -15.78 6.24 -6.82
N GLN A 18 -16.72 5.90 -5.93
CA GLN A 18 -16.60 6.18 -4.50
C GLN A 18 -15.67 5.21 -3.75
N LEU A 19 -15.49 3.97 -4.23
CA LEU A 19 -14.47 3.05 -3.70
C LEU A 19 -13.06 3.35 -4.24
N ALA A 20 -12.95 3.92 -5.44
CA ALA A 20 -11.68 4.39 -6.01
C ALA A 20 -11.21 5.74 -5.41
N ALA A 21 -12.13 6.51 -4.83
CA ALA A 21 -11.86 7.76 -4.11
C ALA A 21 -11.37 7.50 -2.66
N PHE A 22 -10.11 7.04 -2.51
CA PHE A 22 -9.48 6.67 -1.24
C PHE A 22 -9.63 7.70 -0.11
N GLU A 23 -9.64 8.99 -0.43
CA GLU A 23 -9.80 10.08 0.54
C GLU A 23 -11.17 10.09 1.24
N ASN A 24 -12.18 9.38 0.72
CA ASN A 24 -13.47 9.18 1.38
C ASN A 24 -13.47 8.05 2.43
N TYR A 25 -12.43 7.21 2.52
CA TYR A 25 -12.43 6.04 3.43
C TYR A 25 -12.62 6.41 4.92
N PRO A 26 -12.06 7.51 5.47
CA PRO A 26 -12.34 7.94 6.84
C PRO A 26 -13.83 8.25 7.13
N ARG A 27 -14.67 8.42 6.09
CA ARG A 27 -16.10 8.72 6.24
C ARG A 27 -16.94 7.48 6.50
N PHE A 28 -16.45 6.28 6.15
CA PHE A 28 -17.17 5.02 6.34
C PHE A 28 -16.37 3.94 7.09
N MET A 29 -15.03 4.00 7.07
CA MET A 29 -14.17 3.11 7.85
C MET A 29 -13.83 3.75 9.20
N THR A 30 -14.45 3.26 10.27
CA THR A 30 -14.27 3.82 11.62
C THR A 30 -12.84 3.74 12.15
N GLY A 31 -12.06 2.75 11.69
CA GLY A 31 -10.65 2.57 12.02
C GLY A 31 -9.69 3.50 11.26
N VAL A 32 -10.14 4.20 10.22
CA VAL A 32 -9.32 5.09 9.40
C VAL A 32 -9.54 6.54 9.86
N ARG A 33 -8.44 7.28 10.09
CA ARG A 33 -8.47 8.68 10.48
C ARG A 33 -8.26 9.60 9.29
N GLN A 34 -7.33 9.25 8.41
CA GLN A 34 -6.98 10.00 7.21
C GLN A 34 -6.39 9.06 6.16
N VAL A 35 -6.69 9.33 4.89
CA VAL A 35 -5.97 8.79 3.74
C VAL A 35 -5.55 9.97 2.88
N THR A 36 -4.36 9.96 2.30
CA THR A 36 -3.86 11.05 1.46
C THR A 36 -3.07 10.49 0.30
N THR A 37 -3.38 10.93 -0.92
CA THR A 37 -2.66 10.52 -2.13
C THR A 37 -1.26 11.15 -2.14
N ILE A 38 -0.21 10.33 -2.23
CA ILE A 38 1.21 10.79 -2.21
C ILE A 38 1.97 10.46 -3.50
N GLY A 39 1.39 9.67 -4.40
CA GLY A 39 1.92 9.34 -5.72
C GLY A 39 0.81 8.87 -6.65
N ALA A 40 1.16 8.44 -7.88
CA ALA A 40 0.16 8.02 -8.88
C ALA A 40 -0.73 6.86 -8.38
N ASP A 41 -0.11 5.88 -7.72
CA ASP A 41 -0.74 4.69 -7.16
C ASP A 41 -0.31 4.47 -5.69
N GLN A 42 0.08 5.53 -4.98
CA GLN A 42 0.56 5.47 -3.60
C GLN A 42 -0.26 6.37 -2.69
N THR A 43 -0.60 5.84 -1.51
CA THR A 43 -1.46 6.48 -0.51
C THR A 43 -0.85 6.37 0.87
N HIS A 44 -0.87 7.45 1.63
CA HIS A 44 -0.47 7.49 3.03
C HIS A 44 -1.70 7.34 3.92
N TRP A 45 -1.65 6.43 4.89
CA TRP A 45 -2.78 6.07 5.77
C TRP A 45 -2.44 6.35 7.22
N ILE A 46 -3.38 6.99 7.92
CA ILE A 46 -3.38 7.11 9.37
C ILE A 46 -4.61 6.35 9.88
N MET A 47 -4.39 5.30 10.68
CA MET A 47 -5.45 4.50 11.29
C MET A 47 -5.41 4.61 12.82
N ASP A 48 -6.56 4.56 13.46
CA ASP A 48 -6.69 4.29 14.90
C ASP A 48 -7.60 3.09 15.10
N VAL A 49 -7.02 2.01 15.65
CA VAL A 49 -7.75 0.79 15.97
C VAL A 49 -7.43 0.42 17.40
N ASP A 50 -8.47 0.38 18.24
CA ASP A 50 -8.34 0.04 19.67
C ASP A 50 -7.43 1.01 20.44
N GLY A 51 -7.51 2.31 20.12
CA GLY A 51 -6.75 3.39 20.79
C GLY A 51 -5.25 3.40 20.45
N LYS A 52 -4.85 2.69 19.40
CA LYS A 52 -3.46 2.62 18.91
C LYS A 52 -3.40 3.18 17.50
N ARG A 53 -2.72 4.32 17.34
CA ARG A 53 -2.44 4.94 16.04
C ARG A 53 -1.40 4.11 15.27
N ARG A 54 -1.70 3.82 14.00
CA ARG A 54 -0.76 3.26 13.01
C ARG A 54 -0.69 4.22 11.83
N GLU A 55 0.47 4.24 11.20
CA GLU A 55 0.79 5.11 10.08
C GLU A 55 1.64 4.31 9.10
N PHE A 56 1.23 4.26 7.83
CA PHE A 56 1.88 3.44 6.81
C PHE A 56 1.53 3.94 5.41
N ASP A 57 2.39 3.60 4.46
CA ASP A 57 2.14 3.81 3.03
C ASP A 57 1.60 2.52 2.39
N ALA A 58 0.60 2.68 1.53
CA ALA A 58 -0.03 1.62 0.78
C ALA A 58 0.04 1.88 -0.73
N GLN A 59 0.38 0.83 -1.46
CA GLN A 59 0.37 0.77 -2.91
C GLN A 59 -1.02 0.30 -3.37
N ILE A 60 -1.58 1.01 -4.34
CA ILE A 60 -2.76 0.58 -5.08
C ILE A 60 -2.28 -0.47 -6.10
N ILE A 61 -2.85 -1.67 -6.01
CA ILE A 61 -2.46 -2.86 -6.79
C ILE A 61 -3.32 -2.98 -8.05
N GLU A 62 -4.62 -2.67 -7.94
CA GLU A 62 -5.56 -2.73 -9.06
C GLU A 62 -6.64 -1.65 -8.93
N ARG A 63 -6.94 -0.96 -10.04
CA ARG A 63 -8.11 -0.09 -10.22
C ARG A 63 -8.73 -0.42 -11.57
N SER A 64 -9.54 -1.46 -11.61
CA SER A 64 -10.27 -1.93 -12.79
C SER A 64 -11.67 -1.30 -12.78
N PRO A 65 -11.97 -0.36 -13.70
CA PRO A 65 -13.25 0.35 -13.74
C PRO A 65 -14.44 -0.60 -13.67
N ASP A 66 -15.39 -0.28 -12.80
CA ASP A 66 -16.63 -1.03 -12.58
C ASP A 66 -16.45 -2.50 -12.14
N GLU A 67 -15.21 -2.99 -11.91
CA GLU A 67 -14.94 -4.38 -11.49
C GLU A 67 -14.22 -4.48 -10.14
N ARG A 68 -13.10 -3.78 -9.93
CA ARG A 68 -12.23 -4.04 -8.77
C ARG A 68 -11.39 -2.84 -8.33
N VAL A 69 -11.27 -2.70 -7.02
CA VAL A 69 -10.26 -1.86 -6.35
C VAL A 69 -9.46 -2.76 -5.40
N SER A 70 -8.13 -2.71 -5.46
CA SER A 70 -7.24 -3.49 -4.60
C SER A 70 -6.03 -2.66 -4.17
N TRP A 71 -5.65 -2.78 -2.89
CA TRP A 71 -4.52 -2.05 -2.30
C TRP A 71 -3.84 -2.90 -1.20
N SER A 72 -2.56 -2.62 -0.94
CA SER A 72 -1.76 -3.29 0.08
C SER A 72 -0.73 -2.33 0.69
N THR A 73 -0.44 -2.49 1.99
CA THR A 73 0.77 -1.94 2.64
C THR A 73 2.02 -2.21 1.79
N MET A 74 2.87 -1.19 1.63
CA MET A 74 4.15 -1.32 0.91
C MET A 74 5.23 -1.98 1.75
N GLU A 75 5.31 -1.58 3.02
CA GLU A 75 6.30 -2.05 3.98
C GLU A 75 5.63 -2.32 5.34
N GLY A 76 6.30 -3.10 6.18
CA GLY A 76 5.79 -3.48 7.50
C GLY A 76 4.76 -4.61 7.47
N PRO A 77 3.92 -4.73 8.52
CA PRO A 77 2.96 -5.83 8.65
C PRO A 77 1.85 -5.75 7.61
N LEU A 78 1.46 -6.91 7.09
CA LEU A 78 0.49 -7.03 6.01
C LEU A 78 -0.86 -6.42 6.38
N LEU A 79 -1.32 -5.47 5.57
CA LEU A 79 -2.72 -5.07 5.47
C LEU A 79 -3.05 -4.82 4.00
N ALA A 80 -3.95 -5.63 3.45
CA ALA A 80 -4.37 -5.56 2.06
C ALA A 80 -5.88 -5.80 1.94
N GLU A 81 -6.55 -5.02 1.10
CA GLU A 81 -7.98 -5.15 0.84
C GLU A 81 -8.23 -5.27 -0.67
N THR A 82 -9.16 -6.14 -1.04
CA THR A 82 -9.68 -6.25 -2.41
C THR A 82 -11.19 -6.17 -2.40
N LEU A 83 -11.71 -5.16 -3.08
CA LEU A 83 -13.13 -4.86 -3.25
C LEU A 83 -13.51 -5.22 -4.67
N THR A 84 -14.24 -6.32 -4.86
CA THR A 84 -14.78 -6.73 -6.16
C THR A 84 -16.25 -6.32 -6.25
N LEU A 85 -16.61 -5.61 -7.31
CA LEU A 85 -17.95 -5.18 -7.62
C LEU A 85 -18.62 -6.13 -8.62
N ARG A 86 -19.94 -6.28 -8.50
CA ARG A 86 -20.76 -7.11 -9.38
C ARG A 86 -22.10 -6.41 -9.66
N PRO A 87 -22.49 -6.17 -10.92
CA PRO A 87 -23.82 -5.64 -11.22
C PRO A 87 -24.91 -6.66 -10.84
N MET A 88 -26.02 -6.18 -10.29
CA MET A 88 -27.23 -6.95 -9.99
C MET A 88 -28.48 -6.35 -10.65
N GLY A 89 -28.28 -5.55 -11.70
CA GLY A 89 -29.29 -4.72 -12.36
C GLY A 89 -28.74 -3.30 -12.58
N GLU A 90 -29.55 -2.41 -13.16
CA GLU A 90 -29.14 -1.04 -13.51
C GLU A 90 -28.88 -0.15 -12.28
N THR A 91 -29.56 -0.44 -11.17
CA THR A 91 -29.57 0.38 -9.94
C THR A 91 -29.15 -0.41 -8.69
N LYS A 92 -28.54 -1.59 -8.85
CA LYS A 92 -28.12 -2.44 -7.74
C LYS A 92 -26.76 -3.08 -8.01
N THR A 93 -25.89 -3.02 -7.02
CA THR A 93 -24.51 -3.50 -7.07
C THR A 93 -24.20 -4.36 -5.85
N GLN A 94 -23.58 -5.52 -6.04
CA GLN A 94 -22.98 -6.29 -4.95
C GLN A 94 -21.50 -5.90 -4.82
N ILE A 95 -21.05 -5.72 -3.58
CA ILE A 95 -19.63 -5.54 -3.23
C ILE A 95 -19.22 -6.79 -2.45
N VAL A 96 -18.11 -7.41 -2.85
CA VAL A 96 -17.43 -8.46 -2.10
C VAL A 96 -16.08 -7.90 -1.66
N ALA A 97 -15.91 -7.71 -0.36
CA ALA A 97 -14.67 -7.24 0.24
C ALA A 97 -13.90 -8.42 0.83
N GLN A 98 -12.63 -8.55 0.47
CA GLN A 98 -11.67 -9.47 1.05
C GLN A 98 -10.60 -8.64 1.75
N LEU A 99 -10.40 -8.87 3.04
CA LEU A 99 -9.44 -8.15 3.86
C LEU A 99 -8.43 -9.13 4.45
N GLU A 100 -7.17 -8.97 4.08
CA GLU A 100 -6.04 -9.69 4.65
C GLU A 100 -5.25 -8.75 5.57
N ALA A 101 -4.96 -9.22 6.78
CA ALA A 101 -4.38 -8.38 7.82
C ALA A 101 -3.59 -9.22 8.83
N ASP A 102 -2.46 -8.68 9.28
CA ASP A 102 -1.82 -9.09 10.51
C ASP A 102 -2.63 -8.59 11.71
N ILE A 103 -3.40 -9.51 12.31
CA ILE A 103 -4.20 -9.25 13.50
C ILE A 103 -3.33 -8.90 14.72
N ALA A 104 -2.13 -9.46 14.84
CA ALA A 104 -1.24 -9.15 15.96
C ALA A 104 -0.72 -7.70 15.86
N PHE A 105 -0.54 -7.18 14.65
CA PHE A 105 -0.23 -5.77 14.43
C PHE A 105 -1.45 -4.84 14.65
N LEU A 106 -2.59 -5.14 14.03
CA LEU A 106 -3.77 -4.26 14.09
C LEU A 106 -4.52 -4.32 15.42
N MET A 107 -4.59 -5.48 16.06
CA MET A 107 -5.40 -5.74 17.25
C MET A 107 -4.65 -6.63 18.27
N PRO A 108 -3.42 -6.27 18.70
CA PRO A 108 -2.56 -7.11 19.58
C PRO A 108 -3.20 -7.51 20.91
N SER A 109 -4.20 -6.76 21.36
CA SER A 109 -4.88 -6.95 22.65
C SER A 109 -6.19 -7.73 22.52
N ASP A 110 -6.67 -8.00 21.29
CA ASP A 110 -7.94 -8.68 21.05
C ASP A 110 -7.76 -10.19 20.83
N ARG A 111 -8.16 -10.98 21.83
CA ARG A 111 -8.13 -12.45 21.77
C ARG A 111 -9.04 -13.06 20.70
N HIS A 112 -9.97 -12.27 20.15
CA HIS A 112 -10.90 -12.66 19.08
C HIS A 112 -10.68 -11.81 17.81
N GLY A 113 -9.47 -11.28 17.60
CA GLY A 113 -9.21 -10.26 16.58
C GLY A 113 -9.66 -10.60 15.15
N GLN A 114 -9.67 -11.87 14.70
CA GLN A 114 -10.24 -12.25 13.40
C GLN A 114 -11.76 -12.00 13.32
N GLU A 115 -12.49 -12.38 14.36
CA GLU A 115 -13.95 -12.21 14.47
C GLU A 115 -14.29 -10.73 14.67
N SER A 116 -13.48 -9.99 15.46
CA SER A 116 -13.59 -8.53 15.56
C SER A 116 -13.29 -7.80 14.24
N LEU A 117 -12.31 -8.26 13.45
CA LEU A 117 -12.02 -7.71 12.12
C LEU A 117 -13.19 -7.97 11.16
N ASN A 118 -13.77 -9.17 11.19
CA ASN A 118 -14.95 -9.50 10.39
C ASN A 118 -16.14 -8.56 10.69
N ARG A 119 -16.45 -8.36 11.97
CA ARG A 119 -17.51 -7.42 12.40
C ARG A 119 -17.22 -5.98 12.00
N ARG A 120 -15.96 -5.52 12.10
CA ARG A 120 -15.55 -4.17 11.66
C ARG A 120 -15.75 -3.98 10.16
N LEU A 121 -15.19 -4.87 9.34
CA LEU A 121 -15.37 -4.84 7.88
C LEU A 121 -16.85 -4.81 7.49
N LYS A 122 -17.69 -5.61 8.16
CA LYS A 122 -19.15 -5.60 7.94
C LYS A 122 -19.79 -4.25 8.29
N ALA A 123 -19.41 -3.65 9.42
CA ALA A 123 -19.94 -2.37 9.87
C ALA A 123 -19.50 -1.21 8.96
N ASP A 124 -18.24 -1.20 8.54
CA ASP A 124 -17.69 -0.17 7.67
C ASP A 124 -18.35 -0.24 6.26
N LEU A 125 -18.52 -1.45 5.70
CA LEU A 125 -19.30 -1.66 4.46
C LEU A 125 -20.78 -1.24 4.61
N THR A 126 -21.41 -1.53 5.75
CA THR A 126 -22.79 -1.12 6.03
C THR A 126 -22.92 0.41 6.10
N THR A 127 -21.91 1.08 6.64
CA THR A 127 -21.82 2.55 6.68
C THR A 127 -21.65 3.11 5.26
N PHE A 128 -20.76 2.52 4.45
CA PHE A 128 -20.58 2.89 3.05
C PHE A 128 -21.89 2.77 2.25
N LYS A 129 -22.61 1.64 2.36
CA LYS A 129 -23.94 1.45 1.77
C LYS A 129 -24.88 2.59 2.13
N GLY A 130 -25.00 2.94 3.41
CA GLY A 130 -25.88 4.02 3.87
C GLY A 130 -25.50 5.40 3.30
N LEU A 131 -24.21 5.70 3.18
CA LEU A 131 -23.71 6.97 2.62
C LEU A 131 -23.89 7.07 1.09
N ILE A 132 -23.83 5.96 0.37
CA ILE A 132 -24.13 5.90 -1.06
C ILE A 132 -25.64 6.03 -1.29
N GLU A 133 -26.46 5.27 -0.59
CA GLU A 133 -27.92 5.23 -0.76
C GLU A 133 -28.62 6.53 -0.33
N SER A 134 -28.04 7.25 0.64
CA SER A 134 -28.48 8.61 1.00
C SER A 134 -27.96 9.71 0.06
N GLY A 135 -27.09 9.38 -0.89
CA GLY A 135 -26.48 10.34 -1.83
C GLY A 135 -25.35 11.19 -1.24
N VAL A 136 -24.98 11.00 0.03
CA VAL A 136 -23.93 11.77 0.74
C VAL A 136 -22.54 11.55 0.14
N LEU A 137 -22.27 10.34 -0.37
CA LEU A 137 -21.11 10.03 -1.23
C LEU A 137 -21.50 9.96 -2.71
N GLY A 138 -22.74 9.55 -3.04
CA GLY A 138 -23.16 9.28 -4.42
C GLY A 138 -23.53 10.48 -5.29
N GLY A 139 -23.63 11.70 -4.74
CA GLY A 139 -23.79 12.92 -5.53
C GLY A 139 -25.12 13.07 -6.31
N ARG A 140 -26.12 12.20 -6.07
CA ARG A 140 -27.48 12.35 -6.59
C ARG A 140 -28.46 11.51 -5.76
N PRO A 141 -29.53 12.07 -5.18
CA PRO A 141 -30.56 11.25 -4.54
C PRO A 141 -31.26 10.41 -5.61
N MET A 142 -31.26 9.09 -5.44
CA MET A 142 -32.11 8.24 -6.26
C MET A 142 -33.59 8.51 -5.93
N PRO A 143 -34.48 8.64 -6.93
CA PRO A 143 -35.91 8.70 -6.66
C PRO A 143 -36.36 7.35 -6.10
N THR A 144 -36.65 7.30 -4.80
CA THR A 144 -37.33 6.16 -4.16
C THR A 144 -38.68 5.98 -4.85
N GLY A 145 -38.92 4.76 -5.34
CA GLY A 145 -39.82 4.55 -6.48
C GLY A 145 -41.29 4.93 -6.26
N ALA A 146 -41.84 5.71 -7.18
CA ALA A 146 -43.27 5.77 -7.43
C ALA A 146 -43.63 4.77 -8.54
N SER A 147 -44.42 3.75 -8.20
CA SER A 147 -44.85 2.71 -9.13
C SER A 147 -45.87 3.24 -10.14
N THR A 148 -45.60 3.13 -11.44
CA THR A 148 -46.63 3.13 -12.49
C THR A 148 -46.17 2.24 -13.66
N LYS A 149 -47.12 1.53 -14.28
CA LYS A 149 -46.88 0.38 -15.16
C LYS A 149 -46.63 0.76 -16.64
N LEU A 150 -46.05 -0.21 -17.37
CA LEU A 150 -46.43 -0.72 -18.72
C LEU A 150 -45.50 -0.44 -19.95
N PHE A 151 -44.66 -1.45 -20.30
CA PHE A 151 -44.27 -2.03 -21.63
C PHE A 151 -43.90 -1.15 -22.87
N PRO A 152 -43.28 -1.71 -23.97
CA PRO A 152 -42.46 -2.93 -24.16
C PRO A 152 -41.10 -2.68 -24.90
N THR A 153 -40.28 -3.73 -25.09
CA THR A 153 -39.06 -3.75 -25.94
C THR A 153 -39.34 -4.19 -27.39
N PRO A 154 -38.49 -3.80 -28.37
CA PRO A 154 -37.44 -4.69 -28.93
C PRO A 154 -36.14 -3.94 -29.40
N ALA A 155 -35.04 -4.56 -29.88
CA ALA A 155 -34.39 -5.86 -29.63
C ALA A 155 -32.98 -5.95 -30.33
N SER A 156 -32.11 -6.85 -29.84
CA SER A 156 -31.01 -7.57 -30.54
C SER A 156 -29.87 -6.83 -31.31
N SER A 157 -28.63 -6.99 -30.82
CA SER A 157 -27.43 -7.47 -31.57
C SER A 157 -26.29 -7.75 -30.57
N LEU A 158 -25.80 -8.99 -30.40
CA LEU A 158 -24.86 -9.72 -31.28
C LEU A 158 -23.44 -9.13 -31.35
N PHE A 159 -22.62 -9.40 -30.34
CA PHE A 159 -21.17 -9.74 -30.41
C PHE A 159 -20.81 -10.38 -29.05
N GLY A 160 -19.96 -11.41 -28.92
CA GLY A 160 -19.20 -12.16 -29.91
C GLY A 160 -17.77 -12.39 -29.40
N ARG A 161 -17.38 -13.67 -29.26
CA ARG A 161 -16.05 -14.18 -28.86
C ARG A 161 -15.75 -14.15 -27.34
N GLY A 162 -15.35 -15.30 -26.80
CA GLY A 162 -14.96 -15.46 -25.40
C GLY A 162 -13.45 -15.40 -25.20
N ALA A 163 -13.04 -15.55 -23.93
CA ALA A 163 -11.67 -15.84 -23.50
C ALA A 163 -11.74 -16.82 -22.32
N ASP A 164 -10.81 -17.77 -22.29
CA ASP A 164 -10.79 -18.89 -21.36
C ASP A 164 -10.52 -18.47 -19.91
N PHE A 165 -11.15 -19.17 -18.95
CA PHE A 165 -10.91 -18.98 -17.52
C PHE A 165 -9.54 -19.56 -17.13
N ALA A 166 -8.57 -18.69 -16.84
CA ALA A 166 -7.32 -19.08 -16.19
C ALA A 166 -7.46 -19.04 -14.67
N SER A 167 -7.36 -20.20 -14.01
CA SER A 167 -7.36 -20.30 -12.54
C SER A 167 -6.12 -19.62 -11.92
N PRO A 168 -6.24 -18.94 -10.76
CA PRO A 168 -5.21 -18.02 -10.23
C PRO A 168 -3.97 -18.69 -9.59
N ALA A 169 -3.66 -19.94 -9.89
CA ALA A 169 -2.59 -20.70 -9.21
C ALA A 169 -1.16 -20.46 -9.73
N SER A 170 -0.95 -19.57 -10.70
CA SER A 170 0.26 -19.57 -11.54
C SER A 170 1.12 -18.29 -11.57
N VAL A 171 0.87 -17.31 -10.70
CA VAL A 171 1.67 -16.04 -10.66
C VAL A 171 2.47 -15.87 -9.35
N ALA A 172 2.91 -16.98 -8.75
CA ALA A 172 3.75 -16.98 -7.55
C ALA A 172 5.27 -17.14 -7.83
N ALA A 173 5.70 -17.14 -9.10
CA ALA A 173 7.04 -17.62 -9.48
C ALA A 173 7.74 -16.85 -10.62
N ARG A 174 7.77 -15.51 -10.61
CA ARG A 174 8.67 -14.75 -11.52
C ARG A 174 9.08 -13.33 -11.06
N ALA A 175 9.74 -13.22 -9.91
CA ALA A 175 10.35 -11.94 -9.46
C ALA A 175 11.74 -12.09 -8.79
N HIS A 176 12.56 -13.05 -9.24
CA HIS A 176 13.97 -13.16 -8.82
C HIS A 176 14.89 -13.28 -10.05
N LYS A 177 15.42 -12.14 -10.52
CA LYS A 177 16.73 -11.94 -11.20
C LYS A 177 16.79 -10.56 -11.89
N HIS A 178 17.49 -9.62 -11.29
CA HIS A 178 18.08 -8.46 -11.96
C HIS A 178 19.53 -8.30 -11.45
N PRO A 179 20.57 -8.47 -12.29
CA PRO A 179 21.93 -8.03 -11.99
C PRO A 179 22.12 -6.53 -12.31
N PRO A 180 23.13 -5.84 -11.74
CA PRO A 180 23.28 -4.40 -11.86
C PRO A 180 23.83 -3.96 -13.23
N ALA A 181 23.42 -2.77 -13.68
CA ALA A 181 23.93 -2.12 -14.89
C ALA A 181 25.12 -1.19 -14.58
N THR A 182 26.18 -1.31 -15.38
CA THR A 182 27.43 -0.54 -15.23
C THR A 182 27.28 0.90 -15.72
N GLN A 183 27.96 1.84 -15.04
CA GLN A 183 28.00 3.27 -15.38
C GLN A 183 28.66 3.52 -16.74
N ALA A 184 28.15 4.52 -17.48
CA ALA A 184 28.71 4.97 -18.76
C ALA A 184 29.29 6.39 -18.65
N THR A 185 30.56 6.54 -19.00
CA THR A 185 31.30 7.81 -19.02
C THR A 185 31.15 8.52 -20.38
N PRO A 186 31.00 9.86 -20.44
CA PRO A 186 30.96 10.59 -21.72
C PRO A 186 32.36 10.72 -22.38
N PRO A 187 32.43 10.89 -23.72
CA PRO A 187 33.70 10.95 -24.43
C PRO A 187 34.32 12.37 -24.47
N SER A 188 35.65 12.44 -24.33
CA SER A 188 36.45 13.64 -24.62
C SER A 188 36.92 13.66 -26.08
N LEU A 189 37.03 14.86 -26.65
CA LEU A 189 37.47 15.12 -28.03
C LEU A 189 38.79 15.92 -28.03
N GLY A 190 39.83 15.45 -28.75
CA GLY A 190 41.03 16.25 -29.04
C GLY A 190 42.37 15.51 -28.93
N SER A 191 43.09 15.43 -30.05
CA SER A 191 44.48 14.96 -30.23
C SER A 191 45.17 15.93 -31.22
N PRO A 192 46.46 15.75 -31.60
CA PRO A 192 47.69 15.68 -30.79
C PRO A 192 48.76 16.69 -31.30
N GLU A 193 49.91 16.85 -30.61
CA GLU A 193 51.14 17.35 -31.26
C GLU A 193 52.43 16.79 -30.61
N SER A 194 53.57 16.89 -31.30
CA SER A 194 54.80 16.09 -31.08
C SER A 194 55.99 16.87 -30.48
N ALA A 195 56.85 16.12 -29.76
CA ALA A 195 58.34 16.18 -29.60
C ALA A 195 59.14 17.46 -30.02
N PRO A 196 60.27 17.82 -29.34
CA PRO A 196 61.34 16.89 -28.94
C PRO A 196 62.12 17.16 -27.60
N HIS A 197 63.12 16.30 -27.33
CA HIS A 197 64.11 16.32 -26.22
C HIS A 197 65.24 17.39 -26.44
N PRO A 198 66.35 17.53 -25.64
CA PRO A 198 66.86 16.73 -24.49
C PRO A 198 67.57 17.50 -23.32
N GLY A 199 68.07 16.75 -22.31
CA GLY A 199 69.39 17.04 -21.69
C GLY A 199 69.50 17.06 -20.15
N ALA A 200 70.44 16.24 -19.62
CA ALA A 200 71.13 16.27 -18.30
C ALA A 200 70.30 16.41 -16.99
N GLY A 201 70.58 15.71 -15.88
CA GLY A 201 71.65 14.75 -15.56
C GLY A 201 72.60 15.22 -14.46
N TRP A 202 72.42 14.77 -13.21
CA TRP A 202 73.50 14.43 -12.27
C TRP A 202 72.97 13.57 -11.09
N ASP A 203 73.91 12.88 -10.45
CA ASP A 203 73.71 11.78 -9.48
C ASP A 203 73.93 12.26 -8.02
N THR A 204 74.06 11.33 -7.07
CA THR A 204 74.34 11.49 -5.63
C THR A 204 73.16 11.93 -4.76
N GLY A 205 72.93 11.35 -3.57
CA GLY A 205 73.61 10.22 -2.93
C GLY A 205 72.85 9.73 -1.70
N ALA A 206 73.05 8.46 -1.34
CA ALA A 206 72.31 7.79 -0.26
C ALA A 206 72.71 8.25 1.16
N VAL A 207 71.79 8.15 2.12
CA VAL A 207 71.79 7.28 3.33
C VAL A 207 70.63 7.71 4.26
N ALA A 208 70.06 6.96 5.19
CA ALA A 208 69.82 5.54 5.47
C ALA A 208 69.28 5.48 6.91
N GLY A 209 68.14 4.80 7.14
CA GLY A 209 67.62 4.45 8.47
C GLY A 209 66.75 5.50 9.19
N SER A 210 65.84 5.12 10.09
CA SER A 210 65.35 3.76 10.44
C SER A 210 64.12 3.88 11.36
N ALA A 211 63.14 2.98 11.20
CA ALA A 211 62.12 2.58 12.21
C ALA A 211 61.19 3.69 12.78
N ARG A 212 59.96 3.46 13.26
CA ARG A 212 58.85 2.48 13.16
C ARG A 212 57.81 2.96 14.22
N MET A 213 56.59 2.41 14.17
CA MET A 213 55.44 2.75 15.05
C MET A 213 54.83 4.14 14.76
N GLY A 214 53.52 4.35 14.92
CA GLY A 214 52.44 3.43 15.32
C GLY A 214 51.08 4.02 14.94
N GLY A 215 50.04 3.19 14.85
CA GLY A 215 48.75 3.58 14.26
C GLY A 215 47.99 4.65 15.05
N HIS A 216 47.15 5.41 14.34
CA HIS A 216 46.25 6.41 14.88
C HIS A 216 44.83 6.19 14.34
N THR A 217 43.88 5.95 15.23
CA THR A 217 42.41 6.20 15.16
C THR A 217 41.74 5.40 16.29
N THR A 218 40.66 5.82 16.97
CA THR A 218 40.15 7.14 17.39
C THR A 218 38.96 6.86 18.32
N ALA A 219 38.77 7.64 19.40
CA ALA A 219 37.56 7.70 20.27
C ALA A 219 37.20 6.41 21.06
N GLY A 220 36.89 6.40 22.37
CA GLY A 220 36.67 7.48 23.35
C GLY A 220 35.27 8.09 23.29
N ASP A 221 34.47 8.21 24.34
CA ASP A 221 34.55 7.66 25.71
C ASP A 221 33.16 7.81 26.38
N ILE A 222 32.87 6.97 27.37
CA ILE A 222 32.03 7.24 28.57
C ILE A 222 30.60 7.82 28.36
N TRP A 223 29.59 7.07 28.78
CA TRP A 223 28.75 7.46 29.95
C TRP A 223 28.12 6.22 30.59
N GLY A 224 28.02 6.22 31.92
CA GLY A 224 27.36 5.16 32.68
C GLY A 224 26.79 5.67 33.99
N SER A 225 26.19 4.75 34.76
CA SER A 225 25.65 4.90 36.12
C SER A 225 24.17 5.32 36.25
N GLY A 226 23.48 4.65 37.19
CA GLY A 226 22.10 4.90 37.61
C GLY A 226 21.13 3.79 37.16
N MET A 227 20.43 3.06 38.04
CA MET A 227 20.37 3.12 39.50
C MET A 227 20.11 1.73 40.10
N ILE A 228 20.57 1.51 41.33
CA ILE A 228 20.01 0.53 42.27
C ILE A 228 19.41 1.30 43.45
N ASN A 229 18.25 0.87 43.93
CA ASN A 229 17.87 0.90 45.36
C ASN A 229 16.56 0.11 45.61
N GLU A 230 16.47 -0.47 46.81
CA GLU A 230 15.32 -1.14 47.45
C GLU A 230 14.27 -0.10 47.97
N GLU A 231 13.12 -0.36 48.63
CA GLU A 231 12.35 -1.56 49.08
C GLU A 231 10.89 -1.49 48.51
N GLY A 232 9.95 -2.43 48.69
CA GLY A 232 9.94 -3.75 49.34
C GLY A 232 8.51 -4.21 49.71
N ARG A 233 8.38 -5.04 50.77
CA ARG A 233 7.15 -5.60 51.38
C ARG A 233 6.15 -6.38 50.49
N GLY A 234 5.93 -7.66 50.83
CA GLY A 234 4.87 -8.49 50.23
C GLY A 234 4.76 -9.92 50.78
N ASN A 235 4.15 -10.06 51.95
CA ASN A 235 3.70 -11.28 52.66
C ASN A 235 3.50 -12.59 51.84
N GLY A 236 4.01 -13.71 52.37
CA GLY A 236 3.72 -15.09 51.94
C GLY A 236 4.20 -16.12 52.95
#